data_AF-A0A437CPM7-F1
#
_entry.id   AF-A0A437CPM7-F1
#
_cell.length_a   1.000
_cell.length_b   1.000
_cell.length_c   1.000
_cell.angle_alpha   90.00
_cell.angle_beta   90.00
_cell.angle_gamma   90.00
#
_symmetry.space_group_name_H-M   'P 1'
#
loop_
_entity.id
_entity.type
_entity.pdbx_description
1 polymer ?
#
loop_
_entity_poly.entity_id
_entity_poly.type
_entity_poly.pdbx_seq_one_letter_code
_entity_poly.pdbx_strand_id
1 'polypeptide(L)'
;MWEWATIDSRKRGKMLRVCGGVVFFGLCLVFLVPPCSGGNILVFPVDGSHWINMRIILEELHARGHSITVIRASSSWYIKERSPLYSSITLEIEEAIEDFLDVFIKEQIRVQREGASLSSFFRLNRDFLSMITHAHVLWCNATKDIFENESLQADIWLFRSDFVFDFPRPTMPNVVYIGGFQCKPAEPLPADLEKFVQSSGEHGVIIMTLGTLVNALPKDVADEIATVFSKMPQKVIWRHKGDRPSTLGNNTLIVDWMPQKDLLGHPQVKVFVAHGGTNGVQEAI
;
A
#
# COMPACT_ATOMS: atom_id res chain seq x y z
N MET A 1 18.46 48.85 -4.97
CA MET A 1 19.69 49.64 -4.91
C MET A 1 20.43 49.38 -6.20
N TRP A 2 20.62 50.44 -6.97
CA TRP A 2 21.08 50.47 -8.35
C TRP A 2 22.59 50.22 -8.40
N GLU A 3 23.09 49.57 -9.46
CA GLU A 3 24.26 50.09 -10.21
C GLU A 3 24.48 49.35 -11.53
N TRP A 4 24.80 50.13 -12.54
CA TRP A 4 25.07 49.78 -13.93
C TRP A 4 26.57 49.60 -14.16
N ALA A 5 26.95 48.77 -15.13
CA ALA A 5 28.15 49.02 -15.95
C ALA A 5 27.96 48.44 -17.36
N THR A 6 27.79 49.33 -18.34
CA THR A 6 27.97 49.09 -19.77
C THR A 6 29.36 49.53 -20.20
N ILE A 7 29.94 48.83 -21.20
CA ILE A 7 31.02 49.17 -22.17
C ILE A 7 31.56 47.79 -22.64
N ASP A 8 31.79 47.45 -23.91
CA ASP A 8 31.77 48.13 -25.19
C ASP A 8 31.77 47.03 -26.27
N SER A 9 31.08 47.30 -27.38
CA SER A 9 30.96 46.46 -28.55
C SER A 9 32.13 46.68 -29.51
N ARG A 10 33.16 45.83 -29.46
CA ARG A 10 34.03 45.50 -30.61
C ARG A 10 35.09 44.46 -30.25
N LYS A 11 34.87 43.21 -30.68
CA LYS A 11 35.83 42.34 -31.39
C LYS A 11 35.25 40.93 -31.51
N ARG A 12 34.61 40.67 -32.65
CA ARG A 12 34.49 39.32 -33.20
C ARG A 12 35.89 38.82 -33.52
N GLY A 13 36.31 37.70 -32.95
CA GLY A 13 37.54 37.03 -33.36
C GLY A 13 38.05 35.99 -32.38
N LYS A 14 38.00 34.72 -32.82
CA LYS A 14 38.66 33.52 -32.26
C LYS A 14 37.95 32.85 -31.08
N MET A 15 36.79 32.28 -31.41
CA MET A 15 36.34 31.01 -30.84
C MET A 15 37.29 29.92 -31.36
N LEU A 16 38.21 29.41 -30.52
CA LEU A 16 38.75 28.06 -30.66
C LEU A 16 39.53 27.62 -29.40
N ARG A 17 39.19 26.42 -28.92
CA ARG A 17 39.90 25.55 -27.96
C ARG A 17 39.80 25.85 -26.46
N VAL A 18 38.57 25.72 -25.91
CA VAL A 18 38.36 25.25 -24.52
C VAL A 18 37.36 24.07 -24.45
N CYS A 19 36.75 23.65 -25.57
CA CYS A 19 35.80 22.53 -25.56
C CYS A 19 36.45 21.14 -25.37
N GLY A 20 37.74 20.98 -25.63
CA GLY A 20 38.39 19.65 -25.56
C GLY A 20 38.49 19.09 -24.16
N GLY A 21 38.85 19.91 -23.16
CA GLY A 21 39.05 19.47 -21.78
C GLY A 21 37.74 19.17 -21.04
N VAL A 22 36.69 19.97 -21.28
CA VAL A 22 35.36 19.77 -20.68
C VAL A 22 34.64 18.57 -21.28
N VAL A 23 34.77 18.36 -22.60
CA VAL A 23 34.24 17.17 -23.27
C VAL A 23 35.00 15.91 -22.84
N PHE A 24 36.32 15.99 -22.67
CA PHE A 24 37.12 14.86 -22.19
C PHE A 24 36.82 14.50 -20.72
N PHE A 25 36.71 15.48 -19.82
CA PHE A 25 36.29 15.24 -18.44
C PHE A 25 34.85 14.72 -18.32
N GLY A 26 33.93 15.22 -19.17
CA GLY A 26 32.56 14.72 -19.26
C GLY A 26 32.50 13.27 -19.75
N LEU A 27 33.31 12.91 -20.75
CA LEU A 27 33.45 11.53 -21.23
C LEU A 27 34.09 10.62 -20.17
N CYS A 28 35.12 11.07 -19.45
CA CYS A 28 35.73 10.29 -18.38
C CYS A 28 34.78 10.01 -17.21
N LEU A 29 33.87 10.94 -16.89
CA LEU A 29 32.83 10.71 -15.88
C LEU A 29 31.83 9.63 -16.31
N VAL A 30 31.50 9.51 -17.60
CA VAL A 30 30.64 8.44 -18.14
C VAL A 30 31.27 7.05 -17.97
N PHE A 31 32.60 6.94 -17.99
CA PHE A 31 33.32 5.67 -17.78
C PHE A 31 33.65 5.36 -16.31
N LEU A 32 33.49 6.32 -15.40
CA LEU A 32 33.72 6.15 -13.96
C LEU A 32 32.45 5.80 -13.18
N VAL A 33 31.27 5.95 -13.80
CA VAL A 33 30.04 5.38 -13.26
C VAL A 33 30.01 3.90 -13.65
N PRO A 34 30.06 2.95 -12.70
CA PRO A 34 29.92 1.55 -13.05
C PRO A 34 28.60 1.38 -13.81
N PRO A 35 28.59 0.67 -14.96
CA PRO A 35 27.35 0.41 -15.68
C PRO A 35 26.42 -0.35 -14.74
N CYS A 36 25.36 0.30 -14.23
CA CYS A 36 24.30 -0.44 -13.58
C CYS A 36 23.51 -1.10 -14.71
N SER A 37 23.82 -2.38 -14.97
CA SER A 37 22.94 -3.20 -15.80
C SER A 37 21.63 -3.34 -15.04
N GLY A 38 20.63 -2.56 -15.43
CA GLY A 38 19.27 -2.73 -14.97
C GLY A 38 18.79 -4.13 -15.31
N GLY A 39 18.48 -4.93 -14.29
CA GLY A 39 17.84 -6.23 -14.46
C GLY A 39 16.36 -6.12 -14.86
N ASN A 40 15.81 -7.18 -15.42
CA ASN A 40 14.37 -7.33 -15.66
C ASN A 40 13.71 -7.88 -14.38
N ILE A 41 12.67 -7.21 -13.89
CA ILE A 41 12.01 -7.56 -12.63
C ILE A 41 10.52 -7.81 -12.91
N LEU A 42 10.07 -9.03 -12.63
CA LEU A 42 8.66 -9.40 -12.66
C LEU A 42 8.05 -9.17 -11.27
N VAL A 43 6.92 -8.48 -11.22
CA VAL A 43 6.22 -8.14 -9.98
C VAL A 43 4.80 -8.70 -10.07
N PHE A 44 4.40 -9.49 -9.06
CA PHE A 44 3.05 -10.01 -8.93
C PHE A 44 2.38 -9.47 -7.66
N PRO A 45 1.77 -8.28 -7.73
CA PRO A 45 1.14 -7.63 -6.59
C PRO A 45 -0.32 -8.04 -6.38
N VAL A 46 -0.86 -7.69 -5.22
CA VAL A 46 -2.30 -7.62 -4.95
C VAL A 46 -2.70 -6.15 -4.92
N ASP A 47 -3.91 -5.81 -5.36
CA ASP A 47 -4.45 -4.44 -5.28
C ASP A 47 -4.54 -3.92 -3.82
N GLY A 48 -4.82 -2.62 -3.69
CA GLY A 48 -4.96 -1.94 -2.41
C GLY A 48 -3.62 -1.65 -1.72
N SER A 49 -3.55 -1.78 -0.40
CA SER A 49 -2.35 -1.43 0.39
C SER A 49 -1.10 -2.22 0.01
N HIS A 50 -1.26 -3.44 -0.52
CA HIS A 50 -0.17 -4.26 -1.03
C HIS A 50 0.54 -3.56 -2.20
N TRP A 51 -0.23 -3.10 -3.18
CA TRP A 51 0.28 -2.29 -4.29
C TRP A 51 0.89 -0.97 -3.82
N ILE A 52 0.26 -0.24 -2.88
CA ILE A 52 0.79 1.03 -2.37
C ILE A 52 2.23 0.85 -1.85
N ASN A 53 2.44 -0.17 -1.03
CA ASN A 53 3.76 -0.45 -0.45
C ASN A 53 4.76 -0.92 -1.53
N MET A 54 4.33 -1.76 -2.46
CA MET A 54 5.20 -2.22 -3.56
C MET A 54 5.57 -1.09 -4.52
N ARG A 55 4.66 -0.13 -4.79
CA ARG A 55 4.92 0.96 -5.74
C ARG A 55 6.17 1.76 -5.37
N ILE A 56 6.42 1.97 -4.07
CA ILE A 56 7.62 2.65 -3.57
C ILE A 56 8.89 1.88 -3.99
N ILE A 57 8.87 0.55 -3.87
CA ILE A 57 9.98 -0.30 -4.33
C ILE A 57 10.13 -0.19 -5.85
N LEU A 58 9.02 -0.22 -6.60
CA LEU A 58 9.05 -0.14 -8.05
C LEU A 58 9.60 1.21 -8.54
N GLU A 59 9.23 2.32 -7.90
CA GLU A 59 9.74 3.65 -8.21
C GLU A 59 11.27 3.71 -8.03
N GLU A 60 11.80 3.15 -6.93
CA GLU A 60 13.24 3.09 -6.67
C GLU A 60 13.98 2.16 -7.64
N LEU A 61 13.42 0.99 -7.94
CA LEU A 61 13.99 0.06 -8.92
C LEU A 61 14.02 0.68 -10.32
N HIS A 62 12.95 1.35 -10.73
CA HIS A 62 12.86 2.05 -11.99
C HIS A 62 13.90 3.18 -12.07
N ALA A 63 14.05 3.98 -11.00
CA ALA A 63 15.05 5.04 -10.92
C ALA A 63 16.50 4.51 -11.02
N ARG A 64 16.73 3.26 -10.58
CA ARG A 64 18.01 2.55 -10.74
C ARG A 64 18.20 1.88 -12.10
N GLY A 65 17.29 2.13 -13.05
CA GLY A 65 17.40 1.66 -14.42
C GLY A 65 16.88 0.24 -14.67
N HIS A 66 16.21 -0.40 -13.69
CA HIS A 66 15.60 -1.72 -13.88
C HIS A 66 14.37 -1.64 -14.79
N SER A 67 14.21 -2.65 -15.65
CA SER A 67 12.99 -2.85 -16.44
C SER A 67 11.99 -3.64 -15.62
N ILE A 68 10.80 -3.08 -15.38
CA ILE A 68 9.80 -3.68 -14.50
C ILE A 68 8.60 -4.14 -15.32
N THR A 69 8.18 -5.38 -15.10
CA THR A 69 6.94 -5.94 -15.63
C THR A 69 6.00 -6.29 -14.48
N VAL A 70 4.76 -5.79 -14.49
CA VAL A 70 3.76 -6.03 -13.43
C VAL A 70 2.65 -6.94 -13.95
N ILE A 71 2.38 -8.02 -13.22
CA ILE A 71 1.24 -8.89 -13.49
C ILE A 71 -0.04 -8.28 -12.89
N ARG A 72 -0.97 -7.99 -13.79
CA ARG A 72 -2.36 -7.54 -13.72
C ARG A 72 -3.44 -8.57 -13.45
N ALA A 73 -4.48 -8.32 -12.66
CA ALA A 73 -5.81 -8.83 -13.00
C ALA A 73 -6.52 -7.86 -13.97
N SER A 74 -7.41 -8.32 -14.87
CA SER A 74 -8.24 -7.41 -15.68
C SER A 74 -9.25 -6.62 -14.83
N SER A 75 -9.66 -7.16 -13.68
CA SER A 75 -10.46 -6.52 -12.65
C SER A 75 -9.70 -5.58 -11.69
N SER A 76 -8.37 -5.42 -11.82
CA SER A 76 -7.58 -4.55 -10.93
C SER A 76 -8.02 -3.08 -10.99
N TRP A 77 -8.41 -2.52 -9.84
CA TRP A 77 -8.89 -1.14 -9.70
C TRP A 77 -7.80 -0.12 -9.37
N TYR A 78 -6.63 -0.56 -8.90
CA TYR A 78 -5.58 0.33 -8.40
C TYR A 78 -4.27 0.22 -9.19
N ILE A 79 -3.92 -0.99 -9.64
CA ILE A 79 -2.79 -1.23 -10.55
C ILE A 79 -3.21 -0.88 -11.98
N LYS A 80 -2.57 0.11 -12.62
CA LYS A 80 -2.92 0.53 -13.98
C LYS A 80 -2.26 -0.36 -15.03
N GLU A 81 -2.94 -0.61 -16.15
CA GLU A 81 -2.37 -1.30 -17.32
C GLU A 81 -1.20 -0.50 -17.92
N ARG A 82 -1.36 0.83 -18.06
CA ARG A 82 -0.31 1.70 -18.61
C ARG A 82 0.35 2.50 -17.51
N SER A 83 1.68 2.47 -17.50
CA SER A 83 2.51 3.20 -16.54
C SER A 83 3.84 3.61 -17.19
N PRO A 84 4.40 4.78 -16.84
CA PRO A 84 5.77 5.11 -17.22
C PRO A 84 6.80 4.29 -16.41
N LEU A 85 6.40 3.70 -15.28
CA LEU A 85 7.29 2.99 -14.37
C LEU A 85 7.51 1.51 -14.75
N TYR A 86 6.55 0.90 -15.44
CA TYR A 86 6.53 -0.54 -15.72
C TYR A 86 5.69 -0.88 -16.95
N SER A 87 5.97 -2.02 -17.58
CA SER A 87 5.07 -2.70 -18.52
C SER A 87 4.13 -3.64 -17.75
N SER A 88 2.96 -3.97 -18.31
CA SER A 88 2.01 -4.87 -17.63
C SER A 88 1.68 -6.11 -18.46
N ILE A 89 1.43 -7.22 -17.77
CA ILE A 89 0.81 -8.43 -18.34
C ILE A 89 -0.54 -8.60 -17.65
N THR A 90 -1.64 -8.61 -18.41
CA THR A 90 -2.98 -8.71 -17.86
C THR A 90 -3.46 -10.16 -17.89
N LEU A 91 -3.85 -10.68 -16.73
CA LEU A 91 -4.56 -11.95 -16.58
C LEU A 91 -6.07 -11.66 -16.56
N GLU A 92 -6.83 -12.36 -17.39
CA GLU A 92 -8.28 -12.20 -17.44
C GLU A 92 -8.94 -12.83 -16.21
N ILE A 93 -9.42 -11.98 -15.31
CA ILE A 93 -10.04 -12.36 -14.05
C ILE A 93 -11.32 -11.52 -13.91
N GLU A 94 -12.46 -12.15 -14.24
CA GLU A 94 -13.75 -11.46 -14.38
C GLU A 94 -14.37 -11.02 -13.04
N GLU A 95 -14.20 -11.78 -11.96
CA GLU A 95 -14.81 -11.47 -10.65
C GLU A 95 -13.79 -10.92 -9.65
N ALA A 96 -14.07 -9.72 -9.13
CA ALA A 96 -13.30 -9.12 -8.05
C ALA A 96 -13.71 -9.70 -6.69
N ILE A 97 -12.74 -10.14 -5.89
CA ILE A 97 -12.97 -10.65 -4.53
C ILE A 97 -13.67 -9.61 -3.64
N GLU A 98 -13.52 -8.31 -3.94
CA GLU A 98 -14.14 -7.21 -3.20
C GLU A 98 -15.67 -7.29 -3.20
N ASP A 99 -16.28 -7.57 -4.35
CA ASP A 99 -17.74 -7.61 -4.51
C ASP A 99 -18.35 -8.69 -3.61
N PHE A 100 -17.66 -9.83 -3.51
CA PHE A 100 -18.06 -10.89 -2.60
C PHE A 100 -17.94 -10.45 -1.14
N LEU A 101 -16.81 -9.84 -0.75
CA LEU A 101 -16.53 -9.46 0.63
C LEU A 101 -17.53 -8.43 1.14
N ASP A 102 -17.92 -7.46 0.32
CA ASP A 102 -18.90 -6.44 0.69
C ASP A 102 -20.27 -7.06 0.98
N VAL A 103 -20.71 -8.00 0.14
CA VAL A 103 -21.97 -8.74 0.35
C VAL A 103 -21.89 -9.57 1.63
N PHE A 104 -20.78 -10.30 1.83
CA PHE A 104 -20.57 -11.14 3.00
C PHE A 104 -20.53 -10.34 4.30
N ILE A 105 -19.79 -9.22 4.35
CA ILE A 105 -19.69 -8.37 5.54
C ILE A 105 -21.05 -7.78 5.91
N LYS A 106 -21.81 -7.28 4.93
CA LYS A 106 -23.17 -6.76 5.17
C LYS A 106 -24.09 -7.80 5.78
N GLU A 107 -24.09 -9.01 5.23
CA GLU A 107 -24.93 -10.10 5.74
C GLU A 107 -24.47 -10.57 7.13
N GLN A 108 -23.17 -10.65 7.37
CA GLN A 108 -22.60 -10.99 8.67
C GLN A 108 -23.02 -9.98 9.75
N ILE A 109 -22.93 -8.68 9.46
CA ILE A 109 -23.35 -7.61 10.37
C ILE A 109 -24.86 -7.74 10.66
N ARG A 110 -25.68 -7.95 9.63
CA ARG A 110 -27.13 -8.10 9.76
C ARG A 110 -27.48 -9.26 10.71
N VAL A 111 -26.88 -10.43 10.49
CA VAL A 111 -27.15 -11.63 11.31
C VAL A 111 -26.67 -11.46 12.75
N GLN A 112 -25.53 -10.80 12.99
CA GLN A 112 -25.05 -10.54 14.34
C GLN A 112 -25.99 -9.60 15.13
N ARG A 113 -26.65 -8.65 14.46
CA ARG A 113 -27.55 -7.67 15.11
C ARG A 113 -28.98 -8.20 15.29
N GLU A 114 -29.50 -8.91 14.30
CA GLU A 114 -30.87 -9.47 14.34
C GLU A 114 -30.94 -10.79 15.13
N GLY A 115 -29.79 -11.38 15.46
CA GLY A 115 -29.69 -12.69 16.09
C GLY A 115 -29.52 -13.81 15.07
N ALA A 116 -28.57 -14.71 15.31
CA ALA A 116 -28.29 -15.82 14.41
C ALA A 116 -29.25 -16.99 14.65
N SER A 117 -30.09 -17.29 13.66
CA SER A 117 -30.75 -18.60 13.60
C SER A 117 -29.75 -19.66 13.13
N LEU A 118 -30.00 -20.94 13.45
CA LEU A 118 -29.19 -22.05 12.93
C LEU A 118 -29.13 -22.03 11.39
N SER A 119 -30.21 -21.65 10.70
CA SER A 119 -30.23 -21.57 9.24
C SER A 119 -29.37 -20.42 8.72
N SER A 120 -29.39 -19.25 9.38
CA SER A 120 -28.50 -18.13 9.07
C SER A 120 -27.03 -18.52 9.27
N PHE A 121 -26.73 -19.25 10.36
CA PHE A 121 -25.40 -19.78 10.60
C PHE A 121 -24.92 -20.71 9.48
N PHE A 122 -25.72 -21.72 9.11
CA PHE A 122 -25.34 -22.63 8.03
C PHE A 122 -25.21 -21.93 6.68
N ARG A 123 -26.10 -20.97 6.37
CA ARG A 123 -26.02 -20.17 5.15
C ARG A 123 -24.73 -19.36 5.10
N LEU A 124 -24.42 -18.60 6.14
CA LEU A 124 -23.20 -17.79 6.23
C LEU A 124 -21.93 -18.64 6.13
N ASN A 125 -21.89 -19.79 6.81
CA ASN A 125 -20.74 -20.69 6.73
C ASN A 125 -20.59 -21.29 5.33
N ARG A 126 -21.70 -21.68 4.69
CA ARG A 126 -21.68 -22.16 3.30
C ARG A 126 -21.19 -21.07 2.35
N ASP A 127 -21.71 -19.85 2.49
CA ASP A 127 -21.34 -18.73 1.63
C ASP A 127 -19.86 -18.35 1.85
N PHE A 128 -19.38 -18.35 3.11
CA PHE A 128 -17.95 -18.19 3.42
C PHE A 128 -17.08 -19.30 2.82
N LEU A 129 -17.47 -20.58 2.96
CA LEU A 129 -16.72 -21.69 2.35
C LEU A 129 -16.72 -21.61 0.83
N SER A 130 -17.84 -21.18 0.22
CA SER A 130 -17.94 -20.93 -1.21
C SER A 130 -16.98 -19.82 -1.64
N MET A 131 -16.92 -18.71 -0.89
CA MET A 131 -15.95 -17.63 -1.12
C MET A 131 -14.52 -18.15 -1.13
N ILE A 132 -14.17 -18.87 -0.05
CA ILE A 132 -12.81 -19.37 0.15
C ILE A 132 -12.46 -20.33 -0.98
N THR A 133 -13.38 -21.23 -1.36
CA THR A 133 -13.17 -22.15 -2.47
C THR A 133 -12.95 -21.41 -3.78
N HIS A 134 -13.79 -20.42 -4.10
CA HIS A 134 -13.65 -19.63 -5.32
C HIS A 134 -12.33 -18.86 -5.35
N ALA A 135 -11.97 -18.19 -4.25
CA ALA A 135 -10.70 -17.49 -4.11
C ALA A 135 -9.51 -18.45 -4.27
N HIS A 136 -9.56 -19.64 -3.68
CA HIS A 136 -8.50 -20.65 -3.85
C HIS A 136 -8.38 -21.13 -5.29
N VAL A 137 -9.49 -21.42 -5.97
CA VAL A 137 -9.48 -21.83 -7.38
C VAL A 137 -8.89 -20.72 -8.24
N LEU A 138 -9.26 -19.47 -8.00
CA LEU A 138 -8.72 -18.32 -8.70
C LEU A 138 -7.20 -18.20 -8.50
N TRP A 139 -6.73 -18.29 -7.25
CA TRP A 139 -5.30 -18.26 -6.94
C TRP A 139 -4.53 -19.43 -7.54
N CYS A 140 -5.09 -20.65 -7.50
CA CYS A 140 -4.49 -21.82 -8.11
C CYS A 140 -4.36 -21.67 -9.63
N ASN A 141 -5.40 -21.17 -10.31
CA ASN A 141 -5.37 -20.94 -11.75
C ASN A 141 -4.36 -19.86 -12.12
N ALA A 142 -4.37 -18.71 -11.44
CA ALA A 142 -3.38 -17.65 -11.66
C ALA A 142 -1.95 -18.16 -11.41
N THR A 143 -1.74 -18.95 -10.36
CA THR A 143 -0.44 -19.56 -10.04
C THR A 143 0.00 -20.52 -11.15
N LYS A 144 -0.90 -21.38 -11.62
CA LYS A 144 -0.64 -22.28 -12.73
C LYS A 144 -0.24 -21.51 -14.00
N ASP A 145 -1.00 -20.49 -14.37
CA ASP A 145 -0.73 -19.67 -15.54
C ASP A 145 0.63 -18.96 -15.44
N ILE A 146 1.01 -18.53 -14.24
CA ILE A 146 2.33 -17.93 -13.98
C ILE A 146 3.46 -18.95 -14.12
N PHE A 147 3.30 -20.18 -13.60
CA PHE A 147 4.38 -21.17 -13.62
C PHE A 147 4.48 -21.94 -14.94
N GLU A 148 3.39 -22.12 -15.68
CA GLU A 148 3.39 -22.81 -16.98
C GLU A 148 3.78 -21.90 -18.14
N ASN A 149 3.64 -20.59 -17.98
CA ASN A 149 4.04 -19.63 -19.00
C ASN A 149 5.56 -19.39 -18.97
N GLU A 150 6.29 -19.89 -19.97
CA GLU A 150 7.74 -19.71 -20.10
C GLU A 150 8.18 -18.24 -20.05
N SER A 151 7.34 -17.31 -20.50
CA SER A 151 7.64 -15.87 -20.45
C SER A 151 7.53 -15.25 -19.05
N LEU A 152 6.94 -15.99 -18.09
CA LEU A 152 6.75 -15.59 -16.69
C LEU A 152 7.68 -16.34 -15.73
N GLN A 153 8.60 -17.18 -16.23
CA GLN A 153 9.64 -17.79 -15.40
C GLN A 153 10.55 -16.71 -14.81
N ALA A 154 10.71 -16.75 -13.49
CA ALA A 154 11.57 -15.83 -12.75
C ALA A 154 12.73 -16.59 -12.09
N ASP A 155 13.94 -16.06 -12.25
CA ASP A 155 15.13 -16.57 -11.59
C ASP A 155 15.09 -16.38 -10.08
N ILE A 156 14.40 -15.35 -9.58
CA ILE A 156 14.23 -15.02 -8.15
C ILE A 156 12.79 -14.59 -7.88
N TRP A 157 12.21 -15.08 -6.78
CA TRP A 157 10.89 -14.71 -6.30
C TRP A 157 10.99 -13.92 -4.99
N LEU A 158 10.66 -12.63 -5.01
CA LEU A 158 10.55 -11.84 -3.78
C LEU A 158 9.17 -12.07 -3.15
N PHE A 159 9.14 -12.79 -2.04
CA PHE A 159 7.90 -13.17 -1.37
C PHE A 159 7.64 -12.29 -0.15
N ARG A 160 6.59 -11.46 -0.21
CA ARG A 160 6.19 -10.54 0.88
C ARG A 160 5.44 -11.29 2.00
N SER A 161 6.16 -12.19 2.66
CA SER A 161 5.78 -12.76 3.94
C SER A 161 7.03 -12.95 4.78
N ASP A 162 6.84 -13.22 6.07
CA ASP A 162 7.91 -13.62 6.97
C ASP A 162 7.58 -15.02 7.49
N PHE A 163 8.58 -15.91 7.50
CA PHE A 163 8.40 -17.30 7.88
C PHE A 163 7.99 -17.46 9.36
N VAL A 164 8.18 -16.44 10.20
CA VAL A 164 7.74 -16.45 11.61
C VAL A 164 6.21 -16.41 11.72
N PHE A 165 5.51 -15.78 10.77
CA PHE A 165 4.05 -15.65 10.79
C PHE A 165 3.31 -16.66 9.91
N ASP A 166 4.05 -17.53 9.21
CA ASP A 166 3.51 -18.50 8.27
C ASP A 166 3.67 -19.94 8.79
N PHE A 167 2.76 -20.82 8.36
CA PHE A 167 2.93 -22.26 8.57
C PHE A 167 4.10 -22.80 7.73
N PRO A 168 4.86 -23.78 8.25
CA PRO A 168 5.92 -24.43 7.49
C PRO A 168 5.38 -25.01 6.19
N ARG A 169 5.98 -24.61 5.07
CA ARG A 169 5.69 -25.14 3.73
C ARG A 169 6.98 -25.24 2.91
N PRO A 170 7.06 -26.19 1.96
CA PRO A 170 8.15 -26.22 0.99
C PRO A 170 8.19 -24.90 0.22
N THR A 171 9.39 -24.35 0.05
CA THR A 171 9.64 -23.20 -0.82
C THR A 171 10.72 -23.52 -1.82
N MET A 172 10.61 -22.91 -2.99
CA MET A 172 11.61 -23.08 -4.04
C MET A 172 12.92 -22.39 -3.61
N PRO A 173 14.09 -22.93 -3.96
CA PRO A 173 15.38 -22.37 -3.55
C PRO A 173 15.61 -20.91 -3.97
N ASN A 174 14.89 -20.45 -4.99
CA ASN A 174 14.98 -19.10 -5.51
C ASN A 174 13.94 -18.12 -4.91
N VAL A 175 13.21 -18.53 -3.87
CA VAL A 175 12.30 -17.65 -3.13
C VAL A 175 13.05 -16.94 -2.01
N VAL A 176 13.00 -15.61 -2.02
CA VAL A 176 13.55 -14.73 -0.98
C VAL A 176 12.40 -14.07 -0.24
N TYR A 177 12.29 -14.34 1.05
CA TYR A 177 11.31 -13.71 1.93
C TYR A 177 11.70 -12.25 2.20
N ILE A 178 10.76 -11.34 1.96
CA ILE A 178 10.92 -9.89 2.16
C ILE A 178 9.81 -9.31 3.05
N GLY A 179 9.31 -10.08 4.02
CA GLY A 179 8.31 -9.60 4.99
C GLY A 179 8.78 -8.37 5.77
N GLY A 180 7.84 -7.49 6.12
CA GLY A 180 8.13 -6.31 6.95
C GLY A 180 8.95 -5.21 6.29
N PHE A 181 9.17 -5.24 4.96
CA PHE A 181 9.97 -4.22 4.26
C PHE A 181 9.42 -2.79 4.44
N GLN A 182 8.12 -2.66 4.73
CA GLN A 182 7.45 -1.39 5.00
C GLN A 182 7.64 -0.87 6.43
N CYS A 183 8.10 -1.72 7.36
CA CYS A 183 8.27 -1.39 8.78
C CYS A 183 9.57 -0.58 8.97
N LYS A 184 9.49 0.72 8.69
CA LYS A 184 10.56 1.70 8.93
C LYS A 184 10.27 2.49 10.21
N PRO A 185 11.30 3.03 10.88
CA PRO A 185 11.11 3.95 12.01
C PRO A 185 10.10 5.05 11.67
N ALA A 186 9.29 5.45 12.66
CA ALA A 186 8.30 6.50 12.49
C ALA A 186 8.97 7.83 12.13
N GLU A 187 8.44 8.49 11.11
CA GLU A 187 8.81 9.85 10.74
C GLU A 187 7.92 10.86 11.49
N PRO A 188 8.35 12.13 11.63
CA PRO A 188 7.54 13.15 12.27
C PRO A 188 6.18 13.34 11.58
N LEU A 189 5.11 13.42 12.37
CA LEU A 189 3.76 13.65 11.85
C LEU A 189 3.62 15.09 11.32
N PRO A 190 2.71 15.32 10.35
CA PRO A 190 2.28 16.67 9.99
C PRO A 190 1.82 17.47 11.21
N ALA A 191 2.13 18.77 11.24
CA ALA A 191 1.98 19.60 12.46
C ALA A 191 0.54 19.64 13.01
N ASP A 192 -0.46 19.60 12.14
CA ASP A 192 -1.88 19.53 12.49
C ASP A 192 -2.25 18.19 13.14
N LEU A 193 -1.75 17.08 12.59
CA LEU A 193 -1.96 15.75 13.12
C LEU A 193 -1.21 15.54 14.44
N GLU A 194 0.03 16.00 14.52
CA GLU A 194 0.84 15.99 15.74
C GLU A 194 0.13 16.76 16.87
N LYS A 195 -0.39 17.96 16.57
CA LYS A 195 -1.15 18.75 17.54
C LYS A 195 -2.40 18.01 18.04
N PHE A 196 -3.12 17.30 17.15
CA PHE A 196 -4.27 16.50 17.54
C PHE A 196 -3.86 15.33 18.43
N VAL A 197 -2.81 14.60 18.06
CA VAL A 197 -2.26 13.48 18.83
C VAL A 197 -1.81 13.95 20.22
N GLN A 198 -1.03 15.02 20.32
CA GLN A 198 -0.57 15.54 21.62
C GLN A 198 -1.72 16.06 22.49
N SER A 199 -2.83 16.51 21.89
CA SER A 199 -4.02 16.93 22.65
C SER A 199 -4.72 15.80 23.39
N SER A 200 -4.32 14.53 23.20
CA SER A 200 -4.84 13.40 23.97
C SER A 200 -4.37 13.37 25.42
N GLY A 201 -3.31 14.11 25.76
CA GLY A 201 -2.74 14.14 27.11
C GLY A 201 -2.35 12.73 27.58
N GLU A 202 -2.72 12.39 28.81
CA GLU A 202 -2.39 11.09 29.43
C GLU A 202 -3.20 9.91 28.87
N HIS A 203 -4.34 10.16 28.22
CA HIS A 203 -5.23 9.10 27.75
C HIS A 203 -4.73 8.43 26.47
N GLY A 204 -3.99 9.17 25.64
CA GLY A 204 -3.47 8.68 24.37
C GLY A 204 -4.49 8.58 23.24
N VAL A 205 -4.08 7.91 22.17
CA VAL A 205 -4.79 7.87 20.89
C VAL A 205 -5.17 6.45 20.49
N ILE A 206 -6.38 6.29 19.97
CA ILE A 206 -6.87 5.09 19.30
C ILE A 206 -6.80 5.33 17.79
N ILE A 207 -6.17 4.41 17.06
CA ILE A 207 -6.17 4.41 15.60
C ILE A 207 -7.20 3.38 15.12
N MET A 208 -8.12 3.77 14.25
CA MET A 208 -9.08 2.86 13.63
C MET A 208 -9.00 2.89 12.12
N THR A 209 -8.82 1.73 11.50
CA THR A 209 -8.94 1.58 10.05
C THR A 209 -9.20 0.14 9.62
N LEU A 210 -10.04 -0.02 8.60
CA LEU A 210 -10.33 -1.32 7.99
C LEU A 210 -9.57 -1.53 6.66
N GLY A 211 -8.49 -0.77 6.45
CA GLY A 211 -7.64 -0.91 5.27
C GLY A 211 -8.31 -0.45 3.98
N THR A 212 -7.66 -0.68 2.85
CA THR A 212 -8.13 -0.17 1.55
C THR A 212 -9.32 -0.93 0.98
N LEU A 213 -9.57 -2.14 1.50
CA LEU A 213 -10.62 -3.05 1.04
C LEU A 213 -12.00 -2.63 1.56
N VAL A 214 -12.07 -2.12 2.80
CA VAL A 214 -13.32 -1.62 3.39
C VAL A 214 -13.24 -0.10 3.51
N ASN A 215 -13.80 0.59 2.53
CA ASN A 215 -13.79 2.06 2.47
C ASN A 215 -14.76 2.70 3.46
N ALA A 216 -15.93 2.07 3.68
CA ALA A 216 -16.97 2.57 4.54
C ALA A 216 -17.71 1.43 5.24
N LEU A 217 -18.17 1.70 6.46
CA LEU A 217 -19.13 0.87 7.17
C LEU A 217 -20.55 1.38 6.90
N PRO A 218 -21.58 0.51 7.03
CA PRO A 218 -22.97 0.94 7.04
C PRO A 218 -23.21 2.08 8.05
N LYS A 219 -24.08 3.03 7.70
CA LYS A 219 -24.26 4.28 8.44
C LYS A 219 -24.61 4.06 9.91
N ASP A 220 -25.51 3.13 10.17
CA ASP A 220 -25.96 2.76 11.51
C ASP A 220 -24.83 2.15 12.35
N VAL A 221 -24.02 1.26 11.76
CA VAL A 221 -22.82 0.70 12.42
C VAL A 221 -21.79 1.80 12.69
N ALA A 222 -21.59 2.71 11.73
CA ALA A 222 -20.66 3.83 11.89
C ALA A 222 -21.12 4.80 13.01
N ASP A 223 -22.43 5.07 13.11
CA ASP A 223 -23.04 5.89 14.16
C ASP A 223 -22.93 5.20 15.54
N GLU A 224 -23.07 3.88 15.62
CA GLU A 224 -22.84 3.12 16.87
C GLU A 224 -21.38 3.19 17.33
N ILE A 225 -20.43 2.95 16.43
CA ILE A 225 -18.99 3.03 16.72
C ILE A 225 -18.61 4.44 17.16
N ALA A 226 -19.08 5.47 16.44
CA ALA A 226 -18.86 6.87 16.80
C ALA A 226 -19.44 7.22 18.18
N THR A 227 -20.61 6.65 18.54
CA THR A 227 -21.21 6.81 19.87
C THR A 227 -20.36 6.20 20.97
N VAL A 228 -19.72 5.06 20.70
CA VAL A 228 -18.81 4.42 21.66
C VAL A 228 -17.55 5.27 21.83
N PHE A 229 -16.93 5.70 20.73
CA PHE A 229 -15.74 6.54 20.79
C PHE A 229 -16.00 7.90 21.44
N SER A 230 -17.16 8.52 21.25
CA SER A 230 -17.46 9.82 21.86
C SER A 230 -17.52 9.79 23.39
N LYS A 231 -17.73 8.61 23.98
CA LYS A 231 -17.73 8.39 25.43
C LYS A 231 -16.35 8.07 26.00
N MET A 232 -15.36 7.84 25.14
CA MET A 232 -14.00 7.51 25.55
C MET A 232 -13.17 8.77 25.82
N PRO A 233 -12.28 8.76 26.82
CA PRO A 233 -11.38 9.88 27.09
C PRO A 233 -10.23 10.00 26.07
N GLN A 234 -9.92 8.93 25.33
CA GLN A 234 -8.92 8.94 24.27
C GLN A 234 -9.34 9.79 23.07
N LYS A 235 -8.33 10.31 22.35
CA LYS A 235 -8.55 10.81 20.99
C LYS A 235 -8.62 9.63 20.02
N VAL A 236 -9.39 9.77 18.96
CA VAL A 236 -9.53 8.74 17.93
C VAL A 236 -9.18 9.32 16.58
N ILE A 237 -8.31 8.65 15.82
CA ILE A 237 -8.10 8.92 14.40
C ILE A 237 -8.69 7.74 13.64
N TRP A 238 -9.71 8.01 12.83
CA TRP A 238 -10.47 6.97 12.15
C TRP A 238 -10.48 7.24 10.65
N ARG A 239 -9.87 6.33 9.89
CA ARG A 239 -9.98 6.32 8.43
C ARG A 239 -11.32 5.73 8.00
N HIS A 240 -12.19 6.57 7.42
CA HIS A 240 -13.52 6.21 6.94
C HIS A 240 -13.94 7.14 5.81
N LYS A 241 -14.29 6.58 4.65
CA LYS A 241 -14.68 7.33 3.44
C LYS A 241 -16.20 7.40 3.20
N GLY A 242 -16.99 6.85 4.11
CA GLY A 242 -18.45 6.90 4.04
C GLY A 242 -18.99 8.23 4.57
N ASP A 243 -20.31 8.31 4.67
CA ASP A 243 -20.98 9.45 5.30
C ASP A 243 -20.46 9.67 6.72
N ARG A 244 -20.15 10.93 7.04
CA ARG A 244 -19.71 11.29 8.39
C ARG A 244 -20.75 10.85 9.43
N PRO A 245 -20.37 10.09 10.47
CA PRO A 245 -21.30 9.66 11.49
C PRO A 245 -21.99 10.84 12.19
N SER A 246 -23.29 10.70 12.44
CA SER A 246 -24.12 11.74 13.06
C SER A 246 -23.83 11.94 14.55
N THR A 247 -23.30 10.90 15.20
CA THR A 247 -22.99 10.80 16.63
C THR A 247 -21.50 11.04 16.94
N LEU A 248 -20.75 11.60 15.99
CA LEU A 248 -19.32 11.79 16.10
C LEU A 248 -18.94 12.77 17.22
N GLY A 249 -18.11 12.32 18.17
CA GLY A 249 -17.60 13.16 19.26
C GLY A 249 -16.46 14.08 18.84
N ASN A 250 -16.25 15.16 19.61
CA ASN A 250 -15.14 16.13 19.42
C ASN A 250 -13.74 15.52 19.65
N ASN A 251 -13.68 14.30 20.20
CA ASN A 251 -12.45 13.55 20.39
C ASN A 251 -12.05 12.71 19.16
N THR A 252 -12.90 12.63 18.12
CA THR A 252 -12.67 11.78 16.95
C THR A 252 -12.40 12.62 15.69
N LEU A 253 -11.29 12.32 15.02
CA LEU A 253 -10.89 12.85 13.73
C LEU A 253 -11.15 11.81 12.63
N ILE A 254 -12.05 12.12 11.70
CA ILE A 254 -12.31 11.32 10.50
C ILE A 254 -11.39 11.78 9.38
N VAL A 255 -10.73 10.84 8.70
CA VAL A 255 -9.80 11.11 7.60
C VAL A 255 -10.00 10.14 6.44
N ASP A 256 -9.70 10.58 5.22
CA ASP A 256 -9.68 9.68 4.04
C ASP A 256 -8.41 8.84 3.97
N TRP A 257 -7.32 9.39 4.53
CA TRP A 257 -5.98 8.82 4.55
C TRP A 257 -5.21 9.31 5.79
N MET A 258 -4.27 8.51 6.26
CA MET A 258 -3.37 8.87 7.36
C MET A 258 -2.01 8.18 7.21
N PRO A 259 -0.93 8.77 7.75
CA PRO A 259 0.38 8.13 7.83
C PRO A 259 0.36 7.02 8.89
N GLN A 260 -0.27 5.88 8.56
CA GLN A 260 -0.54 4.78 9.51
C GLN A 260 0.73 4.28 10.21
N LYS A 261 1.79 3.99 9.46
CA LYS A 261 3.09 3.57 10.00
C LYS A 261 3.62 4.55 11.05
N ASP A 262 3.58 5.84 10.77
CA ASP A 262 4.12 6.88 11.65
C ASP A 262 3.25 7.07 12.89
N LEU A 263 1.92 6.98 12.73
CA LEU A 263 0.99 6.96 13.86
C LEU A 263 1.21 5.73 14.75
N LEU A 264 1.34 4.54 14.19
CA LEU A 264 1.55 3.31 14.96
C LEU A 264 2.87 3.32 15.74
N GLY A 265 3.92 3.97 15.21
CA GLY A 265 5.17 4.18 15.93
C GLY A 265 5.17 5.37 16.91
N HIS A 266 4.07 6.11 17.03
CA HIS A 266 3.99 7.29 17.89
C HIS A 266 3.68 6.91 19.37
N PRO A 267 4.40 7.44 20.37
CA PRO A 267 4.28 7.01 21.78
C PRO A 267 2.90 7.25 22.44
N GLN A 268 2.10 8.17 21.88
CA GLN A 268 0.73 8.42 22.33
C GLN A 268 -0.28 7.38 21.86
N VAL A 269 0.02 6.58 20.84
CA VAL A 269 -0.92 5.55 20.37
C VAL A 269 -0.95 4.39 21.37
N LYS A 270 -2.16 4.00 21.77
CA LYS A 270 -2.41 2.94 22.76
C LYS A 270 -3.17 1.75 22.19
N VAL A 271 -3.99 1.97 21.18
CA VAL A 271 -4.85 0.93 20.60
C VAL A 271 -4.88 1.09 19.09
N PHE A 272 -4.77 -0.03 18.39
CA PHE A 272 -5.00 -0.13 16.96
C PHE A 272 -6.19 -1.05 16.68
N VAL A 273 -7.29 -0.47 16.22
CA VAL A 273 -8.50 -1.18 15.77
C VAL A 273 -8.37 -1.43 14.27
N ALA A 274 -8.11 -2.69 13.91
CA ALA A 274 -7.78 -3.09 12.54
C ALA A 274 -8.59 -4.29 12.06
N HIS A 275 -8.77 -4.37 10.73
CA HIS A 275 -9.36 -5.53 10.05
C HIS A 275 -8.46 -6.77 9.97
N GLY A 276 -7.26 -6.75 10.55
CA GLY A 276 -6.33 -7.88 10.54
C GLY A 276 -5.51 -8.06 9.24
N GLY A 277 -5.48 -7.06 8.36
CA GLY A 277 -4.65 -7.11 7.15
C GLY A 277 -3.14 -7.18 7.47
N THR A 278 -2.41 -7.99 6.71
CA THR A 278 -0.98 -8.29 6.96
C THR A 278 -0.09 -7.06 7.11
N ASN A 279 -0.26 -6.02 6.28
CA ASN A 279 0.53 -4.79 6.37
C ASN A 279 0.33 -4.07 7.71
N GLY A 280 -0.93 -3.87 8.11
CA GLY A 280 -1.25 -3.15 9.34
C GLY A 280 -0.82 -3.92 10.58
N VAL A 281 -0.92 -5.26 10.57
CA VAL A 281 -0.42 -6.10 11.67
C VAL A 281 1.09 -5.99 11.78
N GLN A 282 1.83 -6.06 10.67
CA GLN A 282 3.29 -5.93 10.68
C GLN A 282 3.76 -4.55 11.13
N GLU A 283 3.03 -3.48 10.80
CA GLU A 283 3.35 -2.11 11.25
C GLU A 283 3.06 -1.87 12.74
N ALA A 284 2.21 -2.70 13.35
CA ALA A 284 1.78 -2.57 14.75
C ALA A 284 2.63 -3.39 15.74
N ILE A 285 3.44 -4.34 15.23
CA ILE A 285 4.36 -5.18 16.02
C ILE A 285 5.73 -4.51 16.08
#